data_AF-A0A953LR22-F1
#
_entry.id   AF-A0A953LR22-F1
#
_cell.length_a   1.000
_cell.length_b   1.000
_cell.length_c   1.000
_cell.angle_alpha   90.00
_cell.angle_beta   90.00
_cell.angle_gamma   90.00
#
_symmetry.space_group_name_H-M   'P 1'
#
loop_
_entity.id
_entity.type
_entity.pdbx_description
1 polymer ?
#
loop_
_entity_poly.entity_id
_entity_poly.type
_entity_poly.pdbx_seq_one_letter_code
_entity_poly.pdbx_strand_id
1 'polypeptide(L)'
;MSGAAKDARLVAITLDENSIGRSGPDIEHERAVAIYDLIEQNSFAPDGHDGGPYALHLSMAENRLVFDIRLADGTPVTAHLLSMTPFRKIVKDYFMICDSYYAAIRTATP
;
A
#
# COMPACT_ATOMS: atom_id res chain seq x y z
N MET A 1 -19.66 -22.46 -16.89
CA MET A 1 -18.78 -22.78 -15.75
C MET A 1 -17.68 -21.73 -15.75
N SER A 2 -17.77 -20.74 -14.86
CA SER A 2 -16.81 -19.65 -14.77
C SER A 2 -15.53 -20.21 -14.12
N GLY A 3 -14.44 -20.26 -14.87
CA GLY A 3 -13.15 -20.63 -14.31
C GLY A 3 -12.77 -19.55 -13.30
N ALA A 4 -12.64 -19.92 -12.02
CA ALA A 4 -12.05 -19.03 -11.03
C ALA A 4 -10.72 -18.50 -11.58
N ALA A 5 -10.54 -17.18 -11.57
CA ALA A 5 -9.28 -16.54 -11.93
C ALA A 5 -8.16 -17.24 -11.15
N LYS A 6 -7.28 -17.95 -11.84
CA LYS A 6 -6.14 -18.60 -11.22
C LYS A 6 -5.26 -17.49 -10.62
N ASP A 7 -5.25 -17.41 -9.29
CA ASP A 7 -4.35 -16.59 -8.48
C ASP A 7 -4.53 -15.06 -8.52
N ALA A 8 -5.77 -14.57 -8.45
CA ALA A 8 -6.09 -13.15 -8.28
C ALA A 8 -5.70 -12.60 -6.88
N ARG A 9 -4.40 -12.38 -6.65
CA ARG A 9 -3.82 -11.81 -5.42
C ARG A 9 -2.53 -11.05 -5.69
N LEU A 10 -2.17 -10.17 -4.77
CA LEU A 10 -0.85 -9.58 -4.63
C LEU A 10 0.10 -10.59 -3.96
N VAL A 11 1.28 -10.76 -4.55
CA VAL A 11 2.40 -11.54 -3.98
C VAL A 11 3.58 -10.66 -3.60
N ALA A 12 3.60 -9.41 -4.04
CA ALA A 12 4.61 -8.42 -3.68
C ALA A 12 3.98 -7.03 -3.64
N ILE A 13 4.40 -6.24 -2.64
CA ILE A 13 4.15 -4.81 -2.58
C ILE A 13 5.49 -4.15 -2.30
N THR A 14 5.88 -3.20 -3.14
CA THR A 14 7.13 -2.43 -2.96
C THR A 14 6.84 -0.95 -3.00
N LEU A 15 7.63 -0.18 -2.26
CA LEU A 15 7.54 1.27 -2.20
C LEU A 15 8.83 1.83 -2.81
N ASP A 16 8.71 2.78 -3.74
CA ASP A 16 9.85 3.52 -4.24
C ASP A 16 10.37 4.46 -3.14
N GLU A 17 11.52 4.11 -2.60
CA GLU A 17 12.14 4.83 -1.50
C GLU A 17 12.54 6.26 -1.86
N ASN A 18 12.79 6.53 -3.16
CA ASN A 18 13.19 7.87 -3.61
C ASN A 18 12.02 8.86 -3.55
N SER A 19 10.80 8.39 -3.82
CA SER A 19 9.61 9.26 -3.88
C SER A 19 8.73 9.19 -2.62
N ILE A 20 8.66 8.05 -1.93
CA ILE A 20 7.89 7.89 -0.69
C ILE A 20 8.75 8.16 0.55
N GLY A 21 10.07 8.07 0.42
CA GLY A 21 11.01 8.29 1.52
C GLY A 21 11.16 7.08 2.45
N ARG A 22 12.34 6.99 3.06
CA ARG A 22 12.60 6.10 4.19
C ARG A 22 12.26 6.79 5.50
N SER A 23 11.75 6.01 6.45
CA SER A 23 11.41 6.47 7.79
C SER A 23 12.34 5.83 8.84
N GLY A 24 12.18 6.23 10.10
CA GLY A 24 12.91 5.60 11.21
C GLY A 24 12.60 4.10 11.35
N PRO A 25 13.43 3.33 12.08
CA PRO A 25 13.32 1.87 12.18
C PRO A 25 11.94 1.36 12.60
N ASP A 26 11.28 2.04 13.55
CA ASP A 26 9.95 1.64 14.04
C ASP A 26 8.89 1.72 12.93
N ILE A 27 8.92 2.78 12.12
CA ILE A 27 7.98 2.97 11.01
C ILE A 27 8.25 1.96 9.90
N GLU A 28 9.52 1.62 9.65
CA GLU A 28 9.85 0.58 8.66
C GLU A 28 9.41 -0.81 9.14
N HIS A 29 9.49 -1.08 10.44
CA HIS A 29 8.94 -2.30 11.02
C HIS A 29 7.41 -2.37 10.86
N GLU A 30 6.68 -1.30 11.23
CA GLU A 30 5.23 -1.22 11.03
C GLU A 30 4.84 -1.38 9.55
N ARG A 31 5.62 -0.77 8.64
CA ARG A 31 5.43 -0.92 7.19
C ARG A 31 5.60 -2.37 6.74
N ALA A 32 6.64 -3.06 7.19
CA ALA A 32 6.88 -4.45 6.85
C ALA A 32 5.75 -5.37 7.34
N VAL A 33 5.26 -5.15 8.56
CA VAL A 33 4.11 -5.88 9.12
C VAL A 33 2.85 -5.63 8.27
N ALA A 34 2.54 -4.37 7.95
CA ALA A 34 1.38 -4.03 7.13
C ALA A 34 1.44 -4.65 5.72
N ILE A 35 2.61 -4.66 5.08
CA ILE A 35 2.81 -5.29 3.77
C ILE A 35 2.62 -6.80 3.86
N TYR A 36 3.17 -7.44 4.90
CA TYR A 36 3.03 -8.87 5.13
C TYR A 36 1.55 -9.26 5.27
N ASP A 37 0.81 -8.56 6.14
CA ASP A 37 -0.60 -8.82 6.38
C ASP A 37 -1.44 -8.64 5.10
N LEU A 38 -1.15 -7.59 4.33
CA LEU A 38 -1.79 -7.37 3.02
C LEU A 38 -1.49 -8.53 2.06
N ILE A 39 -0.25 -8.95 1.90
CA ILE A 39 0.12 -10.05 0.99
C ILE A 39 -0.55 -11.37 1.41
N GLU A 40 -0.68 -11.63 2.71
CA GLU A 40 -1.24 -12.87 3.21
C GLU A 40 -2.76 -12.96 2.98
N GLN A 41 -3.50 -11.85 3.17
CA GLN A 41 -4.97 -11.88 3.24
C GLN A 41 -5.70 -11.16 2.09
N ASN A 42 -4.99 -10.62 1.11
CA ASN A 42 -5.64 -9.89 0.01
C ASN A 42 -6.34 -10.79 -1.02
N SER A 43 -7.29 -10.16 -1.71
CA SER A 43 -7.78 -10.56 -3.03
C SER A 43 -7.57 -9.37 -3.96
N PHE A 44 -7.04 -9.60 -5.15
CA PHE A 44 -6.65 -8.52 -6.06
C PHE A 44 -6.87 -8.91 -7.52
N ALA A 45 -7.79 -8.20 -8.18
CA ALA A 45 -8.16 -8.41 -9.57
C ALA A 45 -8.27 -7.04 -10.27
N PRO A 46 -7.29 -6.66 -11.08
CA PRO A 46 -7.39 -5.48 -11.95
C PRO A 46 -8.53 -5.67 -12.96
N ASP A 47 -9.29 -4.60 -13.21
CA ASP A 47 -10.34 -4.63 -14.23
C ASP A 47 -9.73 -4.82 -15.63
N GLY A 48 -10.38 -5.65 -16.44
CA GLY A 48 -9.93 -5.96 -17.80
C GLY A 48 -8.67 -6.84 -17.92
N HIS A 49 -8.19 -7.44 -16.82
CA HIS A 49 -7.08 -8.39 -16.86
C HIS A 49 -7.40 -9.68 -16.08
N ASP A 50 -7.42 -10.81 -16.78
CA ASP A 50 -7.59 -12.13 -16.18
C ASP A 50 -6.22 -12.77 -15.91
N GLY A 51 -6.04 -13.30 -14.70
CA GLY A 51 -4.81 -14.00 -14.30
C GLY A 51 -4.31 -13.56 -12.93
N GLY A 52 -3.00 -13.38 -12.82
CA GLY A 52 -2.26 -13.21 -11.58
C GLY A 52 -1.23 -14.34 -11.41
N PRO A 53 -0.46 -14.35 -10.30
CA PRO A 53 -0.47 -13.34 -9.24
C PRO A 53 0.23 -12.04 -9.64
N TYR A 54 -0.07 -10.98 -8.89
CA TYR A 54 0.34 -9.61 -9.19
C TYR A 54 1.41 -9.09 -8.22
N ALA A 55 2.24 -8.18 -8.72
CA ALA A 55 3.15 -7.35 -7.93
C ALA A 55 2.70 -5.88 -8.03
N LEU A 56 2.64 -5.20 -6.89
CA LEU A 56 2.27 -3.79 -6.80
C LEU A 56 3.51 -2.95 -6.46
N HIS A 57 3.81 -1.98 -7.31
CA HIS A 57 4.85 -0.99 -7.09
C HIS A 57 4.19 0.37 -6.80
N LEU A 58 4.43 0.90 -5.60
CA LEU A 58 3.90 2.18 -5.14
C LEU A 58 4.97 3.27 -5.22
N SER A 59 4.62 4.42 -5.79
CA SER A 59 5.51 5.59 -5.86
C SER A 59 4.71 6.89 -5.81
N MET A 60 5.41 8.02 -5.60
CA MET A 60 4.81 9.36 -5.65
C MET A 60 5.28 10.12 -6.89
N ALA A 61 4.33 10.67 -7.66
CA ALA A 61 4.60 11.54 -8.79
C ALA A 61 3.64 12.74 -8.75
N GLU A 62 4.16 13.97 -8.68
CA GLU A 62 3.34 15.20 -8.71
C GLU A 62 2.15 15.20 -7.73
N ASN A 63 2.38 14.78 -6.48
CA ASN A 63 1.33 14.63 -5.44
C ASN A 63 0.23 13.62 -5.81
N ARG A 64 0.56 12.62 -6.63
CA ARG A 64 -0.25 11.45 -6.94
C ARG A 64 0.45 10.19 -6.46
N LEU A 65 -0.31 9.30 -5.83
CA LEU A 65 0.14 7.94 -5.53
C LEU A 65 -0.06 7.09 -6.79
N VAL A 66 1.04 6.57 -7.32
CA VAL A 66 1.06 5.71 -8.50
C VAL A 66 0.98 4.27 -8.02
N PHE A 67 -0.02 3.54 -8.52
CA PHE A 67 -0.17 2.11 -8.38
C PHE A 67 0.27 1.48 -9.70
N ASP A 68 1.52 1.07 -9.79
CA ASP A 68 2.03 0.33 -10.95
C ASP A 68 1.84 -1.18 -10.70
N ILE A 69 0.91 -1.77 -11.45
CA ILE A 69 0.47 -3.15 -11.30
C ILE A 69 1.15 -3.99 -12.37
N ARG A 70 1.82 -5.05 -11.94
CA ARG A 70 2.58 -5.96 -12.79
C ARG A 70 2.23 -7.40 -12.47
N LEU A 71 2.54 -8.32 -13.38
CA LEU A 71 2.62 -9.75 -13.06
C LEU A 71 3.86 -10.02 -12.22
N ALA A 72 3.91 -11.20 -11.57
CA ALA A 72 5.03 -11.61 -10.72
C ALA A 72 6.39 -11.69 -11.45
N ASP A 73 6.39 -11.86 -12.79
CA ASP A 73 7.60 -11.82 -13.62
C ASP A 73 8.05 -10.40 -14.00
N GLY A 74 7.31 -9.38 -13.57
CA GLY A 74 7.57 -7.97 -13.85
C GLY A 74 6.90 -7.43 -15.10
N THR A 75 6.11 -8.24 -15.83
CA THR A 75 5.35 -7.78 -17.00
C THR A 75 4.33 -6.71 -16.58
N PRO A 76 4.35 -5.50 -17.18
CA PRO A 76 3.38 -4.45 -16.85
C PRO A 76 1.95 -4.83 -17.24
N VAL A 77 0.99 -4.55 -16.35
CA VAL A 77 -0.44 -4.75 -16.60
C VAL A 77 -1.14 -3.41 -16.78
N THR A 78 -1.09 -2.55 -15.76
CA THR A 78 -1.71 -1.22 -15.80
C THR A 78 -1.13 -0.33 -14.70
N ALA A 79 -1.31 0.98 -14.84
CA ALA A 79 -0.96 1.93 -13.79
C ALA A 79 -2.14 2.86 -13.47
N HIS A 80 -2.41 3.06 -12.18
CA HIS A 80 -3.42 4.02 -11.71
C HIS A 80 -2.78 5.15 -10.92
N LEU A 81 -3.15 6.39 -11.24
CA LEU A 81 -2.64 7.58 -10.57
C LEU A 81 -3.72 8.21 -9.71
N LEU A 82 -3.61 8.04 -8.39
CA LEU A 82 -4.55 8.59 -7.42
C LEU A 82 -4.07 9.95 -6.92
N SER A 83 -4.86 11.00 -7.12
CA SER A 83 -4.56 12.31 -6.53
C SER A 83 -4.62 12.25 -5.01
N MET A 84 -3.57 12.69 -4.33
CA MET A 84 -3.53 12.75 -2.87
C MET A 84 -4.22 14.00 -2.30
N THR A 85 -4.57 14.97 -3.14
CA THR A 85 -5.20 16.23 -2.70
C THR A 85 -6.49 16.01 -1.88
N PRO A 86 -7.45 15.15 -2.31
CA PRO A 86 -8.67 14.91 -1.54
C PRO A 86 -8.41 14.22 -0.19
N PHE A 87 -7.31 13.46 -0.09
CA PHE A 87 -6.96 12.69 1.10
C PHE A 87 -6.19 13.50 2.15
N ARG A 88 -5.71 14.72 1.81
CA ARG A 88 -4.90 15.55 2.72
C ARG A 88 -5.53 15.73 4.10
N LYS A 89 -6.85 16.00 4.15
CA LYS A 89 -7.56 16.16 5.42
C LYS A 89 -7.61 14.86 6.21
N ILE A 90 -7.99 13.76 5.56
CA ILE A 90 -8.09 12.43 6.19
C ILE A 90 -6.74 11.99 6.76
N VAL A 91 -5.67 12.14 5.97
CA VAL A 91 -4.31 11.81 6.40
C VAL A 91 -3.89 12.66 7.62
N LYS A 92 -4.19 13.96 7.60
CA LYS A 92 -3.92 14.84 8.74
C LYS A 92 -4.70 14.41 9.99
N ASP A 93 -6.00 14.12 9.83
CA ASP A 93 -6.86 13.71 10.94
C ASP A 93 -6.38 12.37 11.53
N TYR A 94 -5.94 11.42 10.70
CA TYR A 94 -5.32 10.17 11.13
C TYR A 94 -4.07 10.42 11.99
N PHE A 95 -3.13 11.25 11.51
CA PHE A 95 -1.93 11.57 12.29
C PHE A 95 -2.26 12.22 13.63
N MET A 96 -3.25 13.12 13.67
CA MET A 96 -3.69 13.75 14.92
C MET A 96 -4.24 12.73 15.93
N ILE A 97 -4.99 11.73 15.45
CA ILE A 97 -5.51 10.64 16.29
C ILE A 97 -4.36 9.78 16.81
N CYS A 98 -3.43 9.36 15.93
CA CYS A 98 -2.24 8.59 16.33
C CYS A 98 -1.41 9.34 17.37
N ASP A 99 -1.11 10.62 17.13
CA ASP A 99 -0.37 11.46 18.06
C ASP A 99 -1.08 11.56 19.42
N SER A 100 -2.40 11.74 19.41
CA SER A 100 -3.19 11.77 20.65
C SER A 100 -3.14 10.44 21.40
N TYR A 101 -3.16 9.31 20.68
CA TYR A 101 -3.08 7.97 21.25
C TYR A 101 -1.69 7.71 21.86
N TYR A 102 -0.62 8.02 21.13
CA TYR A 102 0.75 7.90 21.64
C TYR A 102 1.00 8.84 22.83
N ALA A 103 0.50 10.09 22.76
CA ALA A 103 0.59 11.02 23.87
C ALA A 103 -0.14 10.50 25.10
N ALA A 104 -1.39 10.04 24.94
CA ALA A 104 -2.18 9.48 26.01
C ALA A 104 -1.51 8.28 26.67
N ILE A 105 -0.99 7.32 25.90
CA ILE A 105 -0.30 6.13 26.44
C ILE A 105 0.99 6.50 27.16
N ARG A 106 1.79 7.43 26.60
CA ARG A 106 3.01 7.93 27.27
C ARG A 106 2.69 8.63 28.59
N THR A 107 1.56 9.32 28.68
CA THR A 107 1.11 9.95 29.93
C THR A 107 0.32 9.02 30.85
N ALA A 108 -0.13 7.86 30.35
CA ALA A 108 -1.00 6.92 31.07
C ALA A 108 -0.26 5.70 31.65
N THR A 109 1.07 5.75 31.75
CA THR A 109 1.83 4.69 32.44
C THR A 109 2.37 5.20 33.78
N PRO A 110 2.08 4.50 34.89
CA PRO A 110 0.87 4.59 35.73
C PRO A 110 0.79 5.83 36.64
#